data_AF-A0A6B0SKX0-F1
#
_entry.id   AF-A0A6B0SKX0-F1
#
_cell.length_a   1.000
_cell.length_b   1.000
_cell.length_c   1.000
_cell.angle_alpha   90.00
_cell.angle_beta   90.00
_cell.angle_gamma   90.00
#
_symmetry.space_group_name_H-M   'P 1'
#
loop_
_entity.id
_entity.type
_entity.pdbx_description
1 polymer ?
#
loop_
_entity_poly.entity_id
_entity_poly.type
_entity_poly.pdbx_seq_one_letter_code
_entity_poly.pdbx_strand_id
1 'polypeptide(L)'
;MTIQFDPLDGSYGIRVRDTSEGEQFPLRTDCAVDPTPAPTDDFTMPVDAAVAVEASALHAPVFTHAVVWQDGDVIHHADSEASAEQFGPGTFEINFTQPGAKLYVRVEDAVVAPRFADDHTFLDAVERTRFVVGVRSYHETPAGTVTVTDDPRDLMAGVSTFGSALKTLSPDRSWPTLRGHPPAFERGDDLEIPSAVEPPDTGITIEVPPAYGPIFTVAPLAFYLGASVEAGERPRLVAGNAVRAFD
;
A
#
# COMPACT_ATOMS: atom_id res chain seq x y z
N MET A 1 7.84 10.75 -4.35
CA MET A 1 8.05 9.87 -3.18
C MET A 1 7.62 10.65 -1.95
N THR A 2 6.53 10.22 -1.31
CA THR A 2 5.93 10.91 -0.14
C THR A 2 6.43 10.36 1.20
N ILE A 3 6.97 9.14 1.20
CA ILE A 3 7.61 8.56 2.37
C ILE A 3 9.07 8.99 2.46
N GLN A 4 9.47 9.51 3.62
CA GLN A 4 10.83 9.93 3.94
C GLN A 4 11.35 9.18 5.17
N PHE A 5 12.66 8.97 5.21
CA PHE A 5 13.37 8.32 6.31
C PHE A 5 14.54 9.17 6.74
N ASP A 6 14.66 9.40 8.03
CA ASP A 6 15.78 10.15 8.61
C ASP A 6 16.28 9.43 9.88
N PRO A 7 17.57 9.46 10.21
CA PRO A 7 18.04 9.05 11.53
C PRO A 7 17.32 9.81 12.66
N LEU A 8 17.09 9.16 13.80
CA LEU A 8 16.51 9.83 14.97
C LEU A 8 17.52 10.75 15.66
N ASP A 9 17.04 11.92 16.08
CA ASP A 9 17.80 12.82 16.94
C ASP A 9 17.68 12.37 18.41
N GLY A 10 18.80 12.25 19.12
CA GLY A 10 18.83 11.98 20.56
C GLY A 10 18.44 10.54 20.98
N SER A 11 18.20 9.65 20.02
CA SER A 11 18.01 8.21 20.25
C SER A 11 18.42 7.41 19.00
N TYR A 12 18.50 6.09 19.12
CA TYR A 12 18.87 5.21 18.01
C TYR A 12 17.64 4.78 17.20
N GLY A 13 17.73 4.87 15.88
CA GLY A 13 16.71 4.41 14.95
C GLY A 13 16.46 5.36 13.80
N ILE A 14 15.32 5.18 13.15
CA ILE A 14 14.86 5.98 12.02
C ILE A 14 13.48 6.59 12.31
N ARG A 15 13.26 7.80 11.82
CA ARG A 15 11.96 8.45 11.73
C ARG A 15 11.38 8.18 10.35
N VAL A 16 10.20 7.60 10.29
CA VAL A 16 9.40 7.46 9.07
C VAL A 16 8.43 8.65 9.01
N ARG A 17 8.35 9.32 7.87
CA ARG A 17 7.41 10.43 7.62
C ARG A 17 6.64 10.18 6.35
N ASP A 18 5.32 10.13 6.44
CA ASP A 18 4.41 10.14 5.31
C ASP A 18 3.92 11.57 5.10
N THR A 19 4.49 12.27 4.11
CA THR A 19 4.13 13.66 3.86
C THR A 19 2.78 13.83 3.19
N SER A 20 2.22 12.77 2.59
CA SER A 20 0.87 12.80 2.00
C SER A 20 -0.20 12.80 3.09
N GLU A 21 -0.01 11.97 4.11
CA GLU A 21 -0.98 11.82 5.21
C GLU A 21 -0.66 12.72 6.42
N GLY A 22 0.50 13.38 6.43
CA GLY A 22 0.96 14.18 7.57
C GLY A 22 1.34 13.33 8.79
N GLU A 23 1.55 12.03 8.58
CA GLU A 23 1.85 11.04 9.61
C GLU A 23 3.36 10.87 9.80
N GLN A 24 3.76 10.59 11.04
CA GLN A 24 5.15 10.24 11.34
C GLN A 24 5.26 9.35 12.55
N PHE A 25 6.25 8.46 12.54
CA PHE A 25 6.52 7.59 13.66
C PHE A 25 7.99 7.15 13.72
N PRO A 26 8.55 6.94 14.92
CA PRO A 26 9.90 6.42 15.07
C PRO A 26 9.92 4.89 15.04
N LEU A 27 10.90 4.30 14.37
CA LEU A 27 11.32 2.92 14.53
C LEU A 27 12.69 2.93 15.20
N ARG A 28 12.74 2.46 16.44
CA ARG A 28 13.99 2.49 17.22
C ARG A 28 14.86 1.27 16.93
N THR A 29 16.16 1.44 17.11
CA THR A 29 17.16 0.37 17.00
C THR A 29 18.00 0.28 18.27
N ASP A 30 18.76 -0.79 18.41
CA ASP A 30 19.72 -1.00 19.50
C ASP A 30 21.01 -0.16 19.36
N CYS A 31 21.24 0.40 18.18
CA CYS A 31 22.44 1.15 17.83
C CYS A 31 22.15 2.26 16.83
N ALA A 32 23.06 3.24 16.69
CA ALA A 32 22.94 4.27 15.66
C ALA A 32 22.94 3.63 14.26
N VAL A 33 22.05 4.12 13.40
CA VAL A 33 21.87 3.64 12.02
C VAL A 33 21.77 4.83 11.06
N ASP A 34 22.19 4.58 9.82
CA ASP A 34 22.04 5.52 8.71
C ASP A 34 21.23 4.79 7.61
N PRO A 35 19.95 5.14 7.39
CA PRO A 35 19.10 4.43 6.46
C PRO A 35 19.58 4.62 5.02
N THR A 36 19.84 3.52 4.33
CA THR A 36 20.22 3.53 2.92
C THR A 36 19.02 3.12 2.05
N PRO A 37 18.76 3.76 0.90
CA PRO A 37 17.68 3.34 0.02
C PRO A 37 17.78 1.86 -0.35
N ALA A 38 16.64 1.16 -0.36
CA ALA A 38 16.54 -0.25 -0.71
C ALA A 38 15.44 -0.47 -1.76
N PRO A 39 15.52 -1.56 -2.55
CA PRO A 39 14.47 -1.89 -3.51
C PRO A 39 13.13 -2.19 -2.82
N THR A 40 12.04 -1.82 -3.49
CA THR A 40 10.65 -2.09 -3.05
C THR A 40 10.11 -3.39 -3.60
N ASP A 41 10.68 -3.88 -4.71
CA ASP A 41 10.14 -4.99 -5.50
C ASP A 41 10.43 -6.37 -4.89
N ASP A 42 11.27 -6.42 -3.85
CA ASP A 42 11.62 -7.63 -3.11
C ASP A 42 10.57 -8.00 -2.04
N PHE A 43 9.57 -7.14 -1.81
CA PHE A 43 8.50 -7.41 -0.86
C PHE A 43 7.34 -8.15 -1.52
N THR A 44 6.78 -9.12 -0.80
CA THR A 44 5.57 -9.86 -1.20
C THR A 44 4.38 -8.91 -1.34
N MET A 45 4.23 -7.99 -0.39
CA MET A 45 3.21 -6.95 -0.43
C MET A 45 3.83 -5.64 -0.91
N PRO A 46 3.15 -4.87 -1.78
CA PRO A 46 3.72 -3.64 -2.32
C PRO A 46 4.03 -2.64 -1.20
N VAL A 47 5.14 -1.94 -1.33
CA VAL A 47 5.54 -0.82 -0.45
C VAL A 47 5.87 0.40 -1.31
N ASP A 48 5.62 1.60 -0.78
CA ASP A 48 5.86 2.85 -1.51
C ASP A 48 7.33 3.26 -1.45
N ALA A 49 8.03 2.83 -0.40
CA ALA A 49 9.42 3.14 -0.16
C ALA A 49 10.08 2.11 0.76
N ALA A 50 11.39 1.90 0.58
CA ALA A 50 12.15 1.04 1.46
C ALA A 50 13.54 1.60 1.76
N VAL A 51 14.04 1.31 2.97
CA VAL A 51 15.42 1.59 3.40
C VAL A 51 16.01 0.38 4.11
N ALA A 52 17.33 0.23 4.07
CA ALA A 52 18.06 -0.77 4.82
C ALA A 52 18.82 -0.14 5.99
N VAL A 53 18.75 -0.82 7.13
CA VAL A 53 19.52 -0.51 8.34
C VAL A 53 20.16 -1.78 8.89
N GLU A 54 21.34 -1.66 9.48
CA GLU A 54 21.98 -2.77 10.20
C GLU A 54 21.77 -2.60 11.70
N ALA A 55 21.14 -3.57 12.34
CA ALA A 55 20.84 -3.56 13.77
C ALA A 55 20.65 -4.99 14.28
N SER A 56 20.55 -5.17 15.59
CA SER A 56 20.13 -6.45 16.18
C SER A 56 18.70 -6.41 16.70
N ALA A 57 18.07 -5.23 16.75
CA ALA A 57 16.67 -5.09 17.09
C ALA A 57 16.01 -3.91 16.37
N LEU A 58 14.75 -4.09 15.97
CA LEU A 58 13.84 -3.03 15.60
C LEU A 58 12.72 -2.94 16.62
N HIS A 59 12.33 -1.72 16.97
CA HIS A 59 11.32 -1.45 17.99
C HIS A 59 10.25 -0.52 17.44
N ALA A 60 9.04 -1.05 17.32
CA ALA A 60 7.86 -0.30 16.93
C ALA A 60 7.43 0.64 18.07
N PRO A 61 6.91 1.84 17.77
CA PRO A 61 6.57 2.86 18.76
C PRO A 61 5.33 2.52 19.59
N VAL A 62 4.56 1.52 19.16
CA VAL A 62 3.34 1.03 19.80
C VAL A 62 3.25 -0.48 19.61
N PHE A 63 2.43 -1.11 20.45
CA PHE A 63 2.03 -2.50 20.26
C PHE A 63 1.36 -2.69 18.89
N THR A 64 1.81 -3.72 18.17
CA THR A 64 1.20 -4.22 16.94
C THR A 64 1.45 -5.71 16.80
N HIS A 65 0.49 -6.44 16.25
CA HIS A 65 0.65 -7.86 15.97
C HIS A 65 1.73 -8.07 14.90
N ALA A 66 2.51 -9.14 15.04
CA ALA A 66 3.48 -9.56 14.04
C ALA A 66 2.87 -10.66 13.17
N VAL A 67 2.91 -10.48 11.85
CA VAL A 67 2.57 -11.53 10.88
C VAL A 67 3.82 -11.88 10.11
N VAL A 68 4.26 -13.14 10.19
CA VAL A 68 5.51 -13.60 9.57
C VAL A 68 5.18 -14.35 8.29
N TRP A 69 5.85 -13.95 7.22
CA TRP A 69 5.73 -14.48 5.88
C TRP A 69 7.03 -15.13 5.46
N GLN A 70 6.92 -16.21 4.69
CA GLN A 70 8.02 -16.88 4.02
C GLN A 70 7.54 -17.38 2.66
N ASP A 71 8.31 -17.12 1.61
CA ASP A 71 8.01 -17.54 0.24
C ASP A 71 6.59 -17.14 -0.25
N GLY A 72 6.09 -15.99 0.22
CA GLY A 72 4.79 -15.43 -0.15
C GLY A 72 3.61 -15.94 0.69
N ASP A 73 3.84 -16.89 1.60
CA ASP A 73 2.81 -17.45 2.47
C ASP A 73 2.96 -16.95 3.91
N VAL A 74 1.84 -16.76 4.59
CA VAL A 74 1.82 -16.50 6.03
C VAL A 74 2.12 -17.80 6.77
N ILE A 75 3.21 -17.82 7.53
CA ILE A 75 3.64 -18.99 8.31
C ILE A 75 3.35 -18.85 9.81
N HIS A 76 3.18 -17.62 10.31
CA HIS A 76 2.94 -17.39 11.74
C HIS A 76 2.22 -16.07 12.04
N HIS A 77 1.44 -16.08 13.12
CA HIS A 77 0.83 -14.89 13.73
C HIS A 77 1.21 -14.81 15.19
N ALA A 78 1.81 -13.71 15.61
CA ALA A 78 2.10 -13.42 17.01
C ALA A 78 1.37 -12.15 17.46
N ASP A 79 0.63 -12.26 18.55
CA ASP A 79 -0.20 -11.22 19.14
C ASP A 79 0.08 -11.00 20.62
N SER A 80 1.03 -11.73 21.18
CA SER A 80 1.46 -11.62 22.56
C SER A 80 2.79 -12.35 22.73
N GLU A 81 3.43 -12.18 23.87
CA GLU A 81 4.65 -12.91 24.20
C GLU A 81 4.41 -14.44 24.25
N ALA A 82 3.19 -14.88 24.58
CA ALA A 82 2.86 -16.31 24.62
C ALA A 82 2.80 -16.95 23.21
N SER A 83 2.57 -16.14 22.17
CA SER A 83 2.57 -16.57 20.76
C SER A 83 3.83 -16.16 20.02
N ALA A 84 4.81 -15.55 20.69
CA ALA A 84 6.11 -15.23 20.12
C ALA A 84 6.97 -16.48 19.92
N GLU A 85 7.55 -16.62 18.74
CA GLU A 85 8.43 -17.75 18.37
C GLU A 85 9.69 -17.23 17.67
N GLN A 86 10.82 -17.89 17.90
CA GLN A 86 12.05 -17.63 17.16
C GLN A 86 12.10 -18.48 15.89
N PHE A 87 12.30 -17.83 14.75
CA PHE A 87 12.49 -18.47 13.46
C PHE A 87 13.97 -18.74 13.23
N GLY A 88 14.30 -19.96 12.79
CA GLY A 88 15.67 -20.34 12.42
C GLY A 88 16.19 -19.55 11.20
N PRO A 89 17.45 -19.79 10.77
CA PRO A 89 18.05 -19.05 9.67
C PRO A 89 17.19 -19.13 8.40
N GLY A 90 16.85 -17.98 7.84
CA GLY A 90 16.02 -17.92 6.64
C GLY A 90 15.73 -16.50 6.18
N THR A 91 14.96 -16.40 5.10
CA THR A 91 14.44 -15.14 4.58
C THR A 91 12.98 -15.00 4.99
N PHE A 92 12.66 -13.90 5.65
CA PHE A 92 11.34 -13.64 6.20
C PHE A 92 10.90 -12.21 5.91
N GLU A 93 9.60 -12.03 5.72
CA GLU A 93 8.97 -10.71 5.75
C GLU A 93 8.02 -10.64 6.95
N ILE A 94 8.20 -9.63 7.79
CA ILE A 94 7.40 -9.45 9.00
C ILE A 94 6.57 -8.19 8.85
N ASN A 95 5.25 -8.33 8.92
CA ASN A 95 4.34 -7.20 8.95
C ASN A 95 4.11 -6.72 10.39
N PHE A 96 4.32 -5.43 10.62
CA PHE A 96 4.07 -4.72 11.88
C PHE A 96 3.15 -3.53 11.63
N THR A 97 1.88 -3.77 11.29
CA THR A 97 0.95 -2.69 10.91
C THR A 97 0.95 -1.56 11.96
N GLN A 98 1.36 -0.36 11.56
CA GLN A 98 1.31 0.83 12.42
C GLN A 98 -0.03 1.55 12.23
N PRO A 99 -0.47 2.38 13.20
CA PRO A 99 -1.67 3.19 13.05
C PRO A 99 -1.62 4.12 11.83
N GLY A 100 -0.45 4.71 11.52
CA GLY A 100 -0.29 5.68 10.42
C GLY A 100 0.19 5.10 9.09
N ALA A 101 0.72 3.88 9.04
CA ALA A 101 1.17 3.25 7.79
C ALA A 101 1.29 1.72 7.90
N LYS A 102 1.36 1.03 6.77
CA LYS A 102 1.81 -0.36 6.74
C LYS A 102 3.33 -0.42 6.80
N LEU A 103 3.84 -1.29 7.65
CA LEU A 103 5.26 -1.54 7.85
C LEU A 103 5.53 -3.02 7.59
N TYR A 104 6.51 -3.27 6.73
CA TYR A 104 7.02 -4.59 6.42
C TYR A 104 8.53 -4.57 6.66
N VAL A 105 9.06 -5.59 7.33
CA VAL A 105 10.49 -5.74 7.55
C VAL A 105 10.93 -7.03 6.91
N ARG A 106 11.78 -6.94 5.89
CA ARG A 106 12.41 -8.08 5.25
C ARG A 106 13.80 -8.30 5.82
N VAL A 107 14.11 -9.55 6.15
CA VAL A 107 15.44 -10.03 6.55
C VAL A 107 15.82 -11.21 5.69
N GLU A 108 17.12 -11.38 5.46
CA GLU A 108 17.66 -12.47 4.65
C GLU A 108 18.73 -13.22 5.45
N ASP A 109 18.69 -14.56 5.38
CA ASP A 109 19.60 -15.47 6.08
C ASP A 109 19.79 -15.12 7.57
N ALA A 110 18.67 -14.86 8.27
CA ALA A 110 18.68 -14.36 9.63
C ALA A 110 17.87 -15.24 10.59
N VAL A 111 18.28 -15.25 11.86
CA VAL A 111 17.50 -15.82 12.97
C VAL A 111 16.81 -14.66 13.68
N VAL A 112 15.48 -14.63 13.64
CA VAL A 112 14.68 -13.51 14.17
C VAL A 112 13.53 -13.98 15.05
N ALA A 113 13.09 -13.12 15.97
CA ALA A 113 11.92 -13.35 16.80
C ALA A 113 11.15 -12.04 17.01
N PRO A 114 9.81 -12.01 16.82
CA PRO A 114 9.01 -10.95 17.42
C PRO A 114 9.05 -11.09 18.94
N ARG A 115 9.05 -9.96 19.66
CA ARG A 115 8.93 -9.92 21.12
C ARG A 115 7.95 -8.84 21.52
N PHE A 116 7.19 -9.07 22.59
CA PHE A 116 6.16 -8.15 23.07
C PHE A 116 6.42 -7.79 24.52
N ALA A 117 6.71 -6.52 24.78
CA ALA A 117 7.00 -6.02 26.12
C ALA A 117 6.56 -4.56 26.26
N ASP A 118 6.11 -4.19 27.46
CA ASP A 118 5.78 -2.81 27.83
C ASP A 118 4.80 -2.10 26.88
N ASP A 119 3.81 -2.81 26.32
CA ASP A 119 2.88 -2.32 25.28
C ASP A 119 3.57 -1.89 23.97
N HIS A 120 4.70 -2.52 23.64
CA HIS A 120 5.43 -2.32 22.39
C HIS A 120 5.77 -3.66 21.73
N THR A 121 6.03 -3.59 20.42
CA THR A 121 6.48 -4.74 19.62
C THR A 121 7.92 -4.54 19.16
N PHE A 122 8.69 -5.61 19.25
CA PHE A 122 10.08 -5.67 18.83
C PHE A 122 10.25 -6.77 17.78
N LEU A 123 11.21 -6.58 16.89
CA LEU A 123 11.80 -7.63 16.06
C LEU A 123 13.26 -7.76 16.47
N ASP A 124 13.61 -8.83 17.17
CA ASP A 124 14.98 -9.09 17.57
C ASP A 124 15.64 -10.05 16.56
N ALA A 125 16.91 -9.83 16.28
CA ALA A 125 17.78 -10.74 15.54
C ALA A 125 18.90 -11.23 16.47
N VAL A 126 19.29 -12.50 16.33
CA VAL A 126 20.36 -13.09 17.17
C VAL A 126 21.71 -12.43 16.88
N GLU A 127 21.95 -12.10 15.61
CA GLU A 127 23.15 -11.40 15.15
C GLU A 127 22.77 -10.06 14.49
N ARG A 128 23.74 -9.15 14.40
CA ARG A 128 23.56 -7.90 13.69
C ARG A 128 23.19 -8.20 12.23
N THR A 129 21.98 -7.81 11.84
CA THR A 129 21.36 -8.20 10.58
C THR A 129 20.95 -6.95 9.80
N ARG A 130 20.95 -7.08 8.47
CA ARG A 130 20.39 -6.07 7.57
C ARG A 130 18.87 -6.20 7.55
N PHE A 131 18.18 -5.26 8.19
CA PHE A 131 16.73 -5.11 8.09
C PHE A 131 16.39 -4.20 6.91
N VAL A 132 15.62 -4.70 5.95
CA VAL A 132 15.01 -3.89 4.90
C VAL A 132 13.62 -3.49 5.36
N VAL A 133 13.44 -2.21 5.66
CA VAL A 133 12.21 -1.63 6.18
C VAL A 133 11.43 -1.03 5.01
N GLY A 134 10.33 -1.68 4.65
CA GLY A 134 9.38 -1.22 3.64
C GLY A 134 8.16 -0.57 4.28
N VAL A 135 7.76 0.59 3.76
CA VAL A 135 6.62 1.36 4.26
C VAL A 135 5.64 1.61 3.12
N ARG A 136 4.35 1.39 3.39
CA ARG A 136 3.26 1.78 2.50
C ARG A 136 2.31 2.73 3.23
N SER A 137 2.08 3.90 2.64
CA SER A 137 1.03 4.82 3.05
C SER A 137 -0.35 4.18 2.85
N TYR A 138 -1.26 4.44 3.77
CA TYR A 138 -2.66 4.08 3.57
C TYR A 138 -3.29 4.84 2.40
N HIS A 139 -2.74 6.00 2.04
CA HIS A 139 -3.27 6.90 1.01
C HIS A 139 -4.77 7.14 1.25
N GLU A 140 -5.14 7.64 2.42
CA GLU A 140 -6.53 7.93 2.79
C GLU A 140 -6.99 9.27 2.22
N THR A 141 -6.08 10.03 1.61
CA THR A 141 -6.36 11.28 0.90
C THR A 141 -6.18 11.14 -0.63
N PRO A 142 -6.94 11.90 -1.44
CA PRO A 142 -6.78 11.89 -2.89
C PRO A 142 -5.38 12.33 -3.33
N ALA A 143 -4.75 11.53 -4.20
CA ALA A 143 -3.45 11.87 -4.80
C ALA A 143 -3.53 13.01 -5.84
N GLY A 144 -4.74 13.37 -6.28
CA GLY A 144 -5.00 14.47 -7.21
C GLY A 144 -6.50 14.72 -7.37
N THR A 145 -6.81 15.86 -7.98
CA THR A 145 -8.19 16.27 -8.30
C THR A 145 -8.37 16.25 -9.82
N VAL A 146 -9.39 15.54 -10.30
CA VAL A 146 -9.82 15.54 -11.69
C VAL A 146 -10.94 16.56 -11.86
N THR A 147 -10.82 17.43 -12.85
CA THR A 147 -11.87 18.39 -13.22
C THR A 147 -12.74 17.77 -14.30
N VAL A 148 -14.05 17.71 -14.08
CA VAL A 148 -15.03 17.20 -15.06
C VAL A 148 -16.06 18.27 -15.41
N THR A 149 -16.57 18.22 -16.65
CA THR A 149 -17.69 19.06 -17.08
C THR A 149 -19.03 18.40 -16.75
N ASP A 150 -20.14 19.00 -17.21
CA ASP A 150 -21.47 18.36 -17.12
C ASP A 150 -21.70 17.27 -18.18
N ASP A 151 -20.79 17.04 -19.13
CA ASP A 151 -20.89 15.92 -20.07
C ASP A 151 -20.61 14.61 -19.32
N PRO A 152 -21.56 13.65 -19.32
CA PRO A 152 -21.34 12.32 -18.73
C PRO A 152 -20.09 11.59 -19.27
N ARG A 153 -19.61 11.91 -20.48
CA ARG A 153 -18.37 11.33 -21.03
C ARG A 153 -17.12 11.81 -20.28
N ASP A 154 -17.11 13.06 -19.83
CA ASP A 154 -16.00 13.58 -19.04
C ASP A 154 -16.00 12.94 -17.64
N LEU A 155 -17.18 12.67 -17.09
CA LEU A 155 -17.31 11.88 -15.87
C LEU A 155 -16.83 10.44 -16.06
N MET A 156 -17.09 9.80 -17.20
CA MET A 156 -16.55 8.47 -17.53
C MET A 156 -15.02 8.48 -17.56
N ALA A 157 -14.42 9.49 -18.19
CA ALA A 157 -12.97 9.67 -18.21
C ALA A 157 -12.41 9.87 -16.79
N GLY A 158 -13.07 10.68 -15.96
CA GLY A 158 -12.72 10.85 -14.56
C GLY A 158 -12.82 9.57 -13.74
N VAL A 159 -13.92 8.81 -13.83
CA VAL A 159 -14.08 7.54 -13.09
C VAL A 159 -13.04 6.51 -13.52
N SER A 160 -12.61 6.54 -14.78
CA SER A 160 -11.55 5.68 -15.30
C SER A 160 -10.20 5.92 -14.60
N THR A 161 -9.99 7.07 -13.94
CA THR A 161 -8.76 7.34 -13.18
C THR A 161 -8.73 6.66 -11.82
N PHE A 162 -9.86 6.16 -11.30
CA PHE A 162 -9.94 5.59 -9.95
C PHE A 162 -8.94 4.45 -9.71
N GLY A 163 -8.61 3.69 -10.76
CA GLY A 163 -7.60 2.64 -10.70
C GLY A 163 -6.20 3.12 -10.26
N SER A 164 -5.88 4.40 -10.40
CA SER A 164 -4.58 4.97 -9.97
C SER A 164 -4.33 4.83 -8.46
N ALA A 165 -5.40 4.64 -7.67
CA ALA A 165 -5.31 4.45 -6.23
C ALA A 165 -5.05 2.98 -5.82
N LEU A 166 -5.08 2.03 -6.76
CA LEU A 166 -4.77 0.62 -6.49
C LEU A 166 -3.26 0.44 -6.22
N LYS A 167 -2.93 -0.29 -5.14
CA LYS A 167 -1.53 -0.59 -4.78
C LYS A 167 -0.99 -1.84 -5.46
N THR A 168 -1.89 -2.66 -6.00
CA THR A 168 -1.57 -3.85 -6.78
C THR A 168 -2.70 -4.17 -7.74
N LEU A 169 -2.35 -4.81 -8.86
CA LEU A 169 -3.29 -5.39 -9.81
C LEU A 169 -3.51 -6.89 -9.57
N SER A 170 -2.85 -7.49 -8.58
CA SER A 170 -3.16 -8.86 -8.14
C SER A 170 -4.52 -8.91 -7.43
N PRO A 171 -5.10 -10.11 -7.23
CA PRO A 171 -6.28 -10.30 -6.39
C PRO A 171 -6.11 -9.84 -4.93
N ASP A 172 -4.87 -9.61 -4.46
CA ASP A 172 -4.60 -9.08 -3.11
C ASP A 172 -5.21 -7.70 -2.92
N ARG A 173 -5.51 -6.96 -3.99
CA ARG A 173 -6.32 -5.73 -3.90
C ARG A 173 -7.64 -5.92 -3.19
N SER A 174 -8.11 -7.14 -2.95
CA SER A 174 -9.24 -7.48 -2.07
C SER A 174 -9.04 -7.00 -0.62
N TRP A 175 -7.80 -6.97 -0.11
CA TRP A 175 -7.45 -6.37 1.18
C TRP A 175 -7.67 -4.84 1.14
N PRO A 176 -8.46 -4.26 2.06
CA PRO A 176 -8.83 -2.84 2.00
C PRO A 176 -7.65 -1.88 1.89
N THR A 177 -6.56 -2.17 2.60
CA THR A 177 -5.35 -1.31 2.63
C THR A 177 -4.48 -1.40 1.37
N LEU A 178 -4.92 -2.15 0.35
CA LEU A 178 -4.33 -2.20 -0.99
C LEU A 178 -5.16 -1.41 -2.02
N ARG A 179 -6.18 -0.69 -1.56
CA ARG A 179 -6.97 0.27 -2.32
C ARG A 179 -6.93 1.60 -1.57
N GLY A 180 -6.15 2.55 -2.08
CA GLY A 180 -6.11 3.89 -1.52
C GLY A 180 -7.39 4.67 -1.81
N HIS A 181 -7.40 5.94 -1.44
CA HIS A 181 -8.46 6.87 -1.76
C HIS A 181 -8.42 7.24 -3.26
N PRO A 182 -9.52 7.06 -4.01
CA PRO A 182 -9.59 7.51 -5.39
C PRO A 182 -9.33 9.02 -5.54
N PRO A 183 -8.98 9.50 -6.74
CA PRO A 183 -8.90 10.93 -7.03
C PRO A 183 -10.16 11.70 -6.62
N ALA A 184 -9.99 12.93 -6.17
CA ALA A 184 -11.11 13.83 -5.92
C ALA A 184 -11.65 14.34 -7.26
N PHE A 185 -12.93 14.70 -7.31
CA PHE A 185 -13.51 15.39 -8.45
C PHE A 185 -13.88 16.82 -8.09
N GLU A 186 -13.68 17.72 -9.04
CA GLU A 186 -14.30 19.03 -9.05
C GLU A 186 -14.97 19.29 -10.39
N ARG A 187 -15.89 20.25 -10.41
CA ARG A 187 -16.60 20.64 -11.63
C ARG A 187 -15.93 21.86 -12.24
N GLY A 188 -15.70 21.82 -13.55
CA GLY A 188 -15.14 22.92 -14.32
C GLY A 188 -15.74 23.02 -15.72
N ASP A 189 -15.16 23.90 -16.54
CA ASP A 189 -15.60 24.15 -17.92
C ASP A 189 -14.95 23.19 -18.93
N ASP A 190 -13.80 22.60 -18.58
CA ASP A 190 -13.03 21.66 -19.40
C ASP A 190 -12.62 20.42 -18.57
N LEU A 191 -12.41 19.28 -19.24
CA LEU A 191 -11.87 18.07 -18.62
C LEU A 191 -10.36 18.22 -18.37
N GLU A 192 -9.93 18.09 -17.11
CA GLU A 192 -8.52 18.09 -16.73
C GLU A 192 -8.18 16.89 -15.85
N ILE A 193 -7.27 16.03 -16.33
CA ILE A 193 -6.79 14.86 -15.58
C ILE A 193 -5.30 15.07 -15.26
N PRO A 194 -4.91 15.23 -14.00
CA PRO A 194 -3.50 15.38 -13.64
C PRO A 194 -2.72 14.08 -13.80
N SER A 195 -1.44 14.16 -14.15
CA SER A 195 -0.58 12.98 -14.31
C SER A 195 -0.41 12.16 -13.01
N ALA A 196 -0.66 12.77 -11.85
CA ALA A 196 -0.60 12.08 -10.56
C ALA A 196 -1.67 10.98 -10.39
N VAL A 197 -2.70 10.98 -11.24
CA VAL A 197 -3.81 10.01 -11.18
C VAL A 197 -3.95 9.21 -12.47
N GLU A 198 -2.83 9.00 -13.16
CA GLU A 198 -2.79 8.14 -14.34
C GLU A 198 -3.25 6.71 -13.97
N PRO A 199 -4.28 6.16 -14.65
CA PRO A 199 -4.77 4.84 -14.33
C PRO A 199 -3.85 3.73 -14.86
N PRO A 200 -3.90 2.53 -14.26
CA PRO A 200 -3.20 1.36 -14.79
C PRO A 200 -3.80 0.90 -16.12
N ASP A 201 -2.96 0.42 -17.03
CA ASP A 201 -3.42 -0.27 -18.25
C ASP A 201 -3.77 -1.73 -17.93
N THR A 202 -5.03 -1.97 -17.59
CA THR A 202 -5.53 -3.31 -17.26
C THR A 202 -6.14 -4.04 -18.46
N GLY A 203 -6.42 -3.33 -19.56
CA GLY A 203 -7.21 -3.84 -20.67
C GLY A 203 -8.66 -4.22 -20.31
N ILE A 204 -9.17 -3.74 -19.17
CA ILE A 204 -10.56 -3.96 -18.72
C ILE A 204 -11.37 -2.71 -19.01
N THR A 205 -12.53 -2.88 -19.66
CA THR A 205 -13.45 -1.80 -19.99
C THR A 205 -14.86 -2.12 -19.53
N ILE A 206 -15.53 -1.15 -18.92
CA ILE A 206 -16.95 -1.20 -18.57
C ILE A 206 -17.69 -0.23 -19.49
N GLU A 207 -18.46 -0.77 -20.42
CA GLU A 207 -19.32 0.03 -21.29
C GLU A 207 -20.67 0.26 -20.60
N VAL A 208 -21.15 1.51 -20.51
CA VAL A 208 -22.50 1.86 -20.04
C VAL A 208 -23.06 3.07 -20.80
N PRO A 209 -24.39 3.31 -20.79
CA PRO A 209 -24.93 4.53 -21.37
C PRO A 209 -24.30 5.78 -20.75
N PRO A 210 -24.00 6.84 -21.54
CA PRO A 210 -23.39 8.08 -21.05
C PRO A 210 -24.42 8.91 -20.28
N ALA A 211 -24.72 8.46 -19.07
CA ALA A 211 -25.64 9.07 -18.13
C ALA A 211 -25.12 8.86 -16.69
N TYR A 212 -25.35 9.84 -15.83
CA TYR A 212 -24.86 9.85 -14.45
C TYR A 212 -25.22 8.58 -13.66
N GLY A 213 -26.47 8.11 -13.74
CA GLY A 213 -26.93 6.93 -13.01
C GLY A 213 -26.13 5.66 -13.34
N PRO A 214 -26.04 5.25 -14.61
CA PRO A 214 -25.17 4.15 -15.03
C PRO A 214 -23.70 4.31 -14.62
N ILE A 215 -23.12 5.51 -14.76
CA ILE A 215 -21.72 5.77 -14.40
C ILE A 215 -21.50 5.58 -12.89
N PHE A 216 -22.34 6.19 -12.06
CA PHE A 216 -22.28 6.01 -10.60
C PHE A 216 -22.48 4.55 -10.17
N THR A 217 -23.31 3.80 -10.91
CA THR A 217 -23.56 2.38 -10.62
C THR A 217 -22.29 1.55 -10.81
N VAL A 218 -21.48 1.83 -11.84
CA VAL A 218 -20.28 1.05 -12.15
C VAL A 218 -19.00 1.57 -11.50
N ALA A 219 -18.98 2.80 -10.99
CA ALA A 219 -17.77 3.42 -10.44
C ALA A 219 -17.03 2.57 -9.37
N PRO A 220 -17.69 1.90 -8.40
CA PRO A 220 -16.99 1.04 -7.44
C PRO A 220 -16.34 -0.18 -8.11
N LEU A 221 -16.97 -0.76 -9.14
CA LEU A 221 -16.42 -1.88 -9.89
C LEU A 221 -15.27 -1.42 -10.78
N ALA A 222 -15.41 -0.27 -11.44
CA ALA A 222 -14.35 0.36 -12.23
C ALA A 222 -13.10 0.58 -11.37
N PHE A 223 -13.28 1.13 -10.16
CA PHE A 223 -12.20 1.28 -9.19
C PHE A 223 -11.58 -0.05 -8.82
N TYR A 224 -12.39 -1.03 -8.41
CA TYR A 224 -11.89 -2.34 -7.96
C TYR A 224 -11.11 -3.09 -9.04
N LEU A 225 -11.47 -2.92 -10.31
CA LEU A 225 -10.82 -3.57 -11.44
C LEU A 225 -9.67 -2.75 -12.04
N GLY A 226 -9.60 -1.45 -11.75
CA GLY A 226 -8.76 -0.52 -12.50
C GLY A 226 -9.20 -0.42 -13.96
N ALA A 227 -10.51 -0.41 -14.21
CA ALA A 227 -11.09 -0.47 -15.55
C ALA A 227 -11.39 0.93 -16.12
N SER A 228 -11.32 1.07 -17.44
CA SER A 228 -11.89 2.23 -18.14
C SER A 228 -13.42 2.13 -18.14
N VAL A 229 -14.10 3.28 -18.07
CA VAL A 229 -15.54 3.39 -18.29
C VAL A 229 -15.75 4.08 -19.63
N GLU A 230 -16.50 3.44 -20.52
CA GLU A 230 -16.71 3.94 -21.88
C GLU A 230 -18.20 3.99 -22.23
N ALA A 231 -18.53 4.84 -23.20
CA ALA A 231 -19.90 4.98 -23.66
C ALA A 231 -20.33 3.75 -24.49
N GLY A 232 -21.39 3.08 -24.05
CA GLY A 232 -22.03 2.00 -24.78
C GLY A 232 -23.55 2.08 -24.71
N GLU A 233 -24.25 1.51 -25.69
CA GLU A 233 -25.73 1.50 -25.69
C GLU A 233 -26.30 0.59 -24.60
N ARG A 234 -25.55 -0.43 -24.18
CA ARG A 234 -25.95 -1.43 -23.17
C ARG A 234 -24.79 -1.72 -22.22
N PRO A 235 -25.06 -2.08 -20.97
CA PRO A 235 -24.00 -2.41 -20.01
C PRO A 235 -23.22 -3.65 -20.43
N ARG A 236 -21.89 -3.53 -20.55
CA ARG A 236 -20.97 -4.64 -20.87
C ARG A 236 -19.68 -4.52 -20.07
N LEU A 237 -19.11 -5.67 -19.72
CA LEU A 237 -17.75 -5.79 -19.18
C LEU A 237 -16.89 -6.52 -20.22
N VAL A 238 -15.79 -5.89 -20.63
CA VAL A 238 -14.83 -6.42 -21.58
C VAL A 238 -13.49 -6.60 -20.86
N ALA A 239 -12.89 -7.78 -20.98
CA ALA A 239 -11.58 -8.10 -20.41
C ALA A 239 -10.82 -8.98 -21.40
N GLY A 240 -9.94 -8.36 -22.21
CA GLY A 240 -9.28 -9.04 -23.33
C GLY A 240 -10.31 -9.59 -24.33
N ASN A 241 -10.35 -10.92 -24.50
CA ASN A 241 -11.30 -11.60 -25.37
C ASN A 241 -12.62 -11.99 -24.68
N ALA A 242 -12.74 -11.79 -23.37
CA ALA A 242 -13.95 -12.09 -22.62
C ALA A 242 -14.91 -10.90 -22.64
N VAL A 243 -16.19 -11.15 -22.94
CA VAL A 243 -17.25 -10.15 -22.92
C VAL A 243 -18.42 -10.68 -22.11
N ARG A 244 -18.87 -9.91 -21.12
CA ARG A 244 -20.11 -10.15 -20.37
C ARG A 244 -21.08 -9.00 -20.65
N ALA A 245 -22.20 -9.31 -21.28
CA ALA A 245 -23.33 -8.38 -21.38
C ALA A 245 -24.24 -8.53 -20.17
N PHE A 246 -24.87 -7.43 -19.76
CA PHE A 246 -25.90 -7.40 -18.72
C PHE A 246 -27.21 -6.91 -19.36
N ASP A 247 -28.32 -7.45 -18.85
CA ASP A 247 -29.68 -7.10 -19.29
C ASP A 247 -30.19 -5.83 -18.62
#